data_AF-A0A9D4C1T8-F1
#
_entry.id   AF-A0A9D4C1T8-F1
#
_cell.length_a   1.000
_cell.length_b   1.000
_cell.length_c   1.000
_cell.angle_alpha   90.00
_cell.angle_beta   90.00
_cell.angle_gamma   90.00
#
_symmetry.space_group_name_H-M   'P 1'
#
loop_
_entity.id
_entity.type
_entity.pdbx_description
1 polymer ?
#
loop_
_entity_poly.entity_id
_entity_poly.type
_entity_poly.pdbx_seq_one_letter_code
_entity_poly.pdbx_strand_id
1 'polypeptide(L)'
;MASVKRRSEINALFVEDGHLRFDFSVCSVTLLCQPGFLAKNQLPSITSKHFMVPSLSRTCDHEDEDGLLCPVRAFKFYLSRVMSI
;
A
#
# COMPACT_ATOMS: atom_id res chain seq x y z
N MET A 1 -6.92 -31.99 -2.89
CA MET A 1 -7.72 -30.82 -2.44
C MET A 1 -6.99 -29.56 -2.87
N ALA A 2 -7.34 -28.99 -4.04
CA ALA A 2 -6.70 -27.78 -4.54
C ALA A 2 -7.25 -26.56 -3.79
N SER A 3 -6.36 -25.76 -3.21
CA SER A 3 -6.66 -24.70 -2.25
C SER A 3 -7.52 -23.58 -2.85
N VAL A 4 -8.80 -23.54 -2.45
CA VAL A 4 -9.76 -22.43 -2.66
C VAL A 4 -9.33 -21.13 -1.93
N LYS A 5 -8.20 -21.14 -1.19
CA LYS A 5 -7.71 -20.00 -0.38
C LYS A 5 -6.59 -19.18 -1.01
N ARG A 6 -6.07 -19.51 -2.20
CA ARG A 6 -5.00 -18.73 -2.85
C ARG A 6 -5.56 -17.51 -3.59
N ARG A 7 -5.43 -16.32 -2.99
CA ARG A 7 -5.90 -15.03 -3.54
C ARG A 7 -4.71 -14.11 -3.87
N SER A 8 -4.95 -13.12 -4.72
CA SER A 8 -3.97 -12.05 -5.00
C SER A 8 -3.68 -11.22 -3.75
N GLU A 9 -2.45 -10.73 -3.58
CA GLU A 9 -2.00 -9.94 -2.42
C GLU A 9 -2.83 -8.68 -2.19
N ILE A 10 -3.38 -8.10 -3.26
CA ILE A 10 -4.28 -6.94 -3.17
C ILE A 10 -5.52 -7.21 -2.30
N ASN A 11 -5.98 -8.46 -2.22
CA ASN A 11 -7.12 -8.84 -1.38
C ASN A 11 -6.78 -8.93 0.11
N ALA A 12 -5.50 -8.79 0.47
CA ALA A 12 -5.02 -8.82 1.84
C ALA A 12 -4.71 -7.41 2.36
N LEU A 13 -4.95 -6.37 1.58
CA LEU A 13 -4.71 -4.98 1.96
C LEU A 13 -5.93 -4.43 2.69
N PHE A 14 -5.69 -3.82 3.84
CA PHE A 14 -6.70 -3.22 4.69
C PHE A 14 -6.33 -1.77 5.01
N VAL A 15 -7.35 -0.95 5.27
CA VAL A 15 -7.18 0.45 5.68
C VAL A 15 -7.22 0.64 7.20
N GLU A 16 -7.45 -0.44 7.96
CA GLU A 16 -7.50 -0.44 9.42
C GLU A 16 -6.14 -0.08 10.06
N ASP A 17 -6.19 0.36 11.31
CA ASP A 17 -4.98 0.70 12.07
C ASP A 17 -4.02 -0.49 12.13
N GLY A 18 -2.72 -0.21 12.02
CA GLY A 18 -1.69 -1.24 11.94
C GLY A 18 -1.48 -1.86 10.56
N HIS A 19 -2.34 -1.60 9.57
CA HIS A 19 -2.17 -2.06 8.18
C HIS A 19 -1.56 -1.02 7.24
N LEU A 20 -1.53 0.25 7.67
CA LEU A 20 -0.96 1.37 6.93
C LEU A 20 0.11 2.03 7.78
N ARG A 21 1.26 2.34 7.18
CA ARG A 21 2.32 3.13 7.84
C ARG A 21 2.73 4.28 6.94
N PHE A 22 2.50 5.50 7.40
CA PHE A 22 2.98 6.70 6.74
C PHE A 22 4.36 7.06 7.26
N ASP A 23 5.28 7.29 6.33
CA ASP A 23 6.58 7.87 6.63
C ASP A 23 6.62 9.28 6.07
N PHE A 24 6.60 10.27 6.96
CA PHE A 24 6.61 11.69 6.60
C PHE A 24 8.00 12.19 6.20
N SER A 25 9.07 11.50 6.56
CA SER A 25 10.45 11.91 6.23
C SER A 25 10.78 11.70 4.75
N VAL A 26 10.26 10.60 4.18
CA VAL A 26 10.41 10.26 2.77
C VAL A 26 9.12 10.42 1.97
N CYS A 27 8.06 10.94 2.61
CA CYS A 27 6.71 11.03 2.04
C CYS A 27 6.29 9.70 1.40
N SER A 28 6.37 8.58 2.12
CA SER A 28 5.94 7.28 1.57
C SER A 28 4.80 6.69 2.40
N VAL A 29 4.08 5.74 1.81
CA VAL A 29 3.13 4.90 2.52
C VAL A 29 3.47 3.44 2.32
N THR A 30 3.52 2.68 3.41
CA THR A 30 3.73 1.23 3.39
C THR A 30 2.41 0.53 3.72
N LEU A 31 1.98 -0.36 2.84
CA LEU A 31 0.79 -1.19 3.00
C LEU A 31 1.21 -2.58 3.50
N LEU A 32 0.58 -3.01 4.58
CA LEU A 32 0.82 -4.29 5.23
C LEU A 32 -0.34 -5.23 4.96
N CYS A 33 -0.01 -6.42 4.45
CA CYS A 33 -1.00 -7.48 4.30
C CYS A 33 -1.52 -7.94 5.67
N GLN A 34 -2.73 -8.49 5.69
CA GLN A 34 -3.29 -9.13 6.88
C GLN A 34 -2.32 -10.20 7.44
N PRO A 35 -2.10 -10.24 8.77
CA PRO A 35 -1.31 -11.28 9.40
C PRO A 35 -1.78 -12.68 8.99
N GLY A 36 -0.84 -13.54 8.61
CA GLY A 36 -1.12 -14.91 8.19
C GLY A 36 -1.67 -15.05 6.76
N PHE A 37 -1.80 -13.96 5.99
CA PHE A 37 -2.09 -14.05 4.57
C PHE A 37 -0.93 -14.72 3.81
N LEU A 38 -1.26 -15.66 2.92
CA LEU A 38 -0.31 -16.34 2.05
C LEU A 38 -0.69 -16.07 0.59
N ALA A 39 0.18 -15.37 -0.13
CA ALA A 39 -0.05 -15.08 -1.53
C ALA A 39 0.00 -16.36 -2.38
N LYS A 40 -0.71 -16.34 -3.51
CA LYS A 40 -0.80 -17.48 -4.44
C LYS A 40 0.56 -18.05 -4.87
N ASN A 41 1.57 -17.18 -5.01
CA ASN A 41 2.91 -17.52 -5.49
C ASN A 41 3.99 -17.38 -4.40
N GLN A 42 3.61 -17.20 -3.14
CA GLN A 42 4.59 -17.06 -2.06
C GLN A 42 5.21 -18.41 -1.74
N LEU A 43 6.53 -18.48 -1.86
CA LEU A 43 7.29 -19.65 -1.44
C LEU A 43 7.22 -19.78 0.10
N PRO A 44 7.11 -21.00 0.65
CA PRO A 44 6.99 -21.21 2.10
C PRO A 44 8.14 -20.60 2.93
N SER A 45 9.32 -20.48 2.34
CA SER A 45 10.52 -19.91 2.96
C SER A 45 10.65 -18.39 2.80
N ILE A 46 9.73 -17.74 2.06
CA ILE A 46 9.81 -16.32 1.75
C ILE A 46 8.68 -15.59 2.49
N THR A 47 9.08 -14.59 3.28
CA THR A 47 8.14 -13.66 3.91
C THR A 47 7.64 -12.68 2.85
N SER A 48 6.32 -12.45 2.77
CA SER A 48 5.76 -11.47 1.85
C SER A 48 6.31 -10.08 2.17
N LYS A 49 6.77 -9.37 1.14
CA LYS A 49 7.34 -8.03 1.29
C LYS A 49 6.20 -7.02 1.39
N HIS A 50 6.35 -6.02 2.26
CA HIS A 50 5.38 -4.93 2.31
C HIS A 50 5.39 -4.11 1.02
N PHE A 51 4.21 -3.58 0.65
CA PHE A 51 4.08 -2.71 -0.52
C PHE A 51 4.40 -1.28 -0.10
N MET A 52 5.57 -0.80 -0.48
CA MET A 52 5.95 0.60 -0.28
C MET A 52 5.58 1.40 -1.53
N VAL A 53 4.78 2.44 -1.33
CA VAL A 53 4.41 3.42 -2.35
C VAL A 53 5.18 4.71 -2.04
N PRO A 54 6.20 5.07 -2.84
CA PRO A 54 6.95 6.30 -2.65
C PRO A 54 6.15 7.52 -3.14
N SER A 55 6.44 8.70 -2.60
CA SER A 55 5.98 9.95 -3.20
C SER A 55 6.83 10.32 -4.40
N LEU A 56 6.16 10.87 -5.41
CA LEU A 56 6.82 11.48 -6.56
C LEU A 56 7.42 12.86 -6.24
N SER A 57 7.20 13.42 -5.05
CA SER A 57 7.65 14.77 -4.67
C SER A 57 9.16 14.97 -4.67
N ARG A 58 9.95 13.89 -4.72
CA ARG A 58 11.41 13.95 -4.85
C ARG A 58 11.89 13.94 -6.29
N THR A 59 11.02 13.56 -7.22
CA THR A 59 11.30 13.36 -8.65
C THR A 59 10.58 14.34 -9.56
N CYS A 60 9.42 14.84 -9.13
CA CYS A 60 8.65 15.86 -9.83
C CYS A 60 8.90 17.21 -9.15
N ASP A 61 9.23 18.22 -9.94
CA ASP A 61 9.39 19.58 -9.44
C ASP A 61 8.06 20.16 -8.94
N HIS A 62 8.12 21.15 -8.07
CA HIS A 62 6.94 21.75 -7.43
C HIS A 62 5.96 22.42 -8.42
N GLU A 63 6.43 22.75 -9.63
CA GLU A 63 5.65 23.34 -10.72
C GLU A 63 5.15 22.29 -11.72
N ASP A 64 5.45 21.01 -11.49
CA ASP A 64 5.08 19.93 -12.37
C ASP A 64 3.68 19.41 -12.02
N GLU A 65 2.76 19.49 -12.96
CA GLU A 65 1.40 18.93 -12.85
C GLU A 65 1.43 17.42 -12.56
N ASP A 66 2.53 16.73 -12.87
CA ASP A 66 2.75 15.32 -12.52
C ASP A 66 2.83 15.12 -10.98
N GLY A 67 3.22 16.14 -10.23
CA GLY A 67 3.12 16.16 -8.78
C GLY A 67 1.67 15.99 -8.29
N LEU A 68 0.69 16.37 -9.12
CA LEU A 68 -0.72 16.13 -8.83
C LEU A 68 -1.11 14.65 -8.88
N LEU A 69 -0.37 13.86 -9.66
CA LEU A 69 -0.53 12.42 -9.82
C LEU A 69 0.23 11.62 -8.75
N CYS A 70 0.83 12.30 -7.76
CA CYS A 70 1.56 11.67 -6.67
C CYS A 70 0.69 10.59 -5.97
N PRO A 71 1.10 9.30 -6.02
CA PRO A 71 0.29 8.19 -5.52
C PRO A 71 -0.05 8.34 -4.03
N VAL A 72 0.89 8.86 -3.23
CA VAL A 72 0.69 9.10 -1.79
C VAL A 72 -0.37 10.16 -1.54
N ARG A 73 -0.46 11.19 -2.40
CA ARG A 73 -1.49 12.22 -2.30
C ARG A 73 -2.87 11.68 -2.67
N ALA A 74 -2.96 10.93 -3.77
CA ALA A 74 -4.19 10.25 -4.16
C ALA A 74 -4.65 9.27 -3.08
N PHE A 75 -3.72 8.55 -2.45
CA PHE A 75 -4.02 7.64 -1.35
C PHE A 75 -4.57 8.37 -0.11
N LYS A 76 -3.94 9.48 0.30
CA LYS A 76 -4.44 10.32 1.40
C LYS A 76 -5.86 10.83 1.13
N PHE A 77 -6.13 11.30 -0.09
CA PHE A 77 -7.47 11.77 -0.47
C PHE A 77 -8.51 10.64 -0.47
N TYR A 78 -8.14 9.45 -0.93
CA TYR A 78 -9.01 8.28 -0.84
C TYR A 78 -9.35 7.97 0.62
N LEU A 79 -8.35 7.89 1.50
CA LEU A 79 -8.56 7.61 2.92
C LEU A 79 -9.42 8.67 3.60
N SER A 80 -9.17 9.96 3.33
CA SER A 80 -10.01 11.03 3.89
C SER A 80 -11.47 10.89 3.45
N ARG A 81 -11.74 10.37 2.24
CA ARG A 81 -13.10 10.13 1.77
C ARG A 81 -13.73 8.89 2.39
N VAL A 82 -12.99 7.79 2.53
CA VAL A 82 -13.55 6.49 2.96
C VAL A 82 -13.52 6.26 4.47
N MET A 83 -12.66 6.97 5.20
CA MET A 83 -12.54 6.87 6.66
C MET A 83 -13.22 8.03 7.40
N SER A 84 -13.85 8.98 6.70
CA SER A 84 -14.60 10.11 7.31
C SER A 84 -16.01 9.71 7.77
N ILE A 85 -16.12 8.65 8.57
CA ILE A 85 -17.34 8.25 9.29
C ILE A 85 -17.12 8.47 10.79
#